data_AF-A0A662Q4Y7-F1
#
_entry.id   AF-A0A662Q4Y7-F1
#
_cell.length_a   1.000
_cell.length_b   1.000
_cell.length_c   1.000
_cell.angle_alpha   90.00
_cell.angle_beta   90.00
_cell.angle_gamma   90.00
#
_symmetry.space_group_name_H-M   'P 1'
#
loop_
_entity.id
_entity.type
_entity.pdbx_description
1 polymer ?
#
loop_
_entity_poly.entity_id
_entity_poly.type
_entity_poly.pdbx_seq_one_letter_code
_entity_poly.pdbx_strand_id
1 'polypeptide(L)'
;EEVRLKRKGELFKDEEGNLILVNEANEAYRVDEVVAYIWSICDGKTIEEVVTEFADLSETSIDEIKAPLLDLINRLKSASLVE
;
A
#
# COMPACT_ATOMS: atom_id res chain seq x y z
N GLU A 1 -20.99 -8.41 0.98
CA GLU A 1 -19.67 -8.70 1.55
C GLU A 1 -18.77 -7.52 1.21
N GLU A 2 -18.16 -6.89 2.20
CA GLU A 2 -17.22 -5.78 1.95
C GLU A 2 -15.89 -6.39 1.50
N VAL A 3 -15.38 -5.94 0.35
CA VAL A 3 -14.10 -6.40 -0.18
C VAL A 3 -12.99 -5.80 0.67
N ARG A 4 -12.32 -6.66 1.44
CA ARG A 4 -11.17 -6.28 2.26
C ARG A 4 -9.89 -6.61 1.51
N LEU A 5 -8.97 -5.66 1.54
CA LEU A 5 -7.64 -5.79 0.99
C LEU A 5 -6.87 -6.81 1.84
N LYS A 6 -6.05 -7.61 1.17
CA LYS A 6 -5.10 -8.52 1.81
C LYS A 6 -3.72 -8.19 1.34
N ARG A 7 -2.81 -7.94 2.29
CA ARG A 7 -1.42 -7.67 1.97
C ARG A 7 -0.72 -8.95 1.53
N LYS A 8 0.12 -8.85 0.51
CA LYS A 8 0.96 -9.93 -0.01
C LYS A 8 2.42 -9.49 -0.06
N GLY A 9 3.32 -10.47 -0.02
CA GLY A 9 4.75 -10.22 -0.05
C GLY A 9 5.34 -9.79 1.29
N GLU A 10 6.60 -9.37 1.25
CA GLU A 10 7.42 -8.99 2.40
C GLU A 10 8.16 -7.68 2.16
N LEU A 11 8.40 -6.92 3.23
CA LEU A 11 9.14 -5.65 3.20
C LEU A 11 10.53 -5.87 3.77
N PHE A 12 11.54 -5.51 2.99
CA PHE A 12 12.95 -5.56 3.37
C PHE A 12 13.58 -4.17 3.32
N LYS A 13 14.71 -4.05 4.00
CA LYS A 13 15.61 -2.91 3.87
C LYS A 13 16.93 -3.41 3.30
N ASP A 14 17.37 -2.86 2.17
CA ASP A 14 18.65 -3.22 1.56
C ASP A 14 19.83 -2.60 2.34
N GLU A 15 21.06 -2.94 1.95
CA GLU A 15 22.29 -2.45 2.59
C GLU A 15 22.46 -0.93 2.51
N GLU A 16 21.85 -0.29 1.51
CA GLU A 16 21.83 1.16 1.31
C GLU A 16 20.70 1.84 2.09
N GLY A 17 19.81 1.07 2.70
CA GLY A 17 18.71 1.54 3.51
C GLY A 17 17.41 1.78 2.74
N ASN A 18 17.31 1.37 1.48
CA ASN A 18 16.11 1.48 0.68
C ASN A 18 15.09 0.41 1.06
N LEU A 19 13.81 0.77 0.98
CA LEU A 19 12.70 -0.14 1.21
C LEU A 19 12.39 -0.93 -0.06
N ILE A 20 12.36 -2.26 0.07
CA ILE A 20 12.11 -3.19 -1.03
C ILE A 20 10.91 -4.06 -0.67
N LEU A 21 9.86 -4.02 -1.48
CA LEU A 21 8.74 -4.96 -1.40
C LEU A 21 9.00 -6.13 -2.35
N VAL A 22 8.90 -7.36 -1.84
CA VAL A 22 9.05 -8.58 -2.65
C VAL A 22 7.74 -9.34 -2.64
N ASN A 23 7.15 -9.58 -3.82
CA ASN A 23 5.89 -10.32 -3.93
C ASN A 23 6.11 -11.85 -3.89
N GLU A 24 5.03 -12.64 -3.91
CA GLU A 24 5.09 -14.12 -3.87
C GLU A 24 5.72 -14.74 -5.14
N ALA A 25 5.81 -13.96 -6.23
CA ALA A 25 6.51 -14.34 -7.46
C ALA A 25 8.02 -14.02 -7.42
N ASN A 26 8.53 -13.56 -6.26
CA ASN A 26 9.91 -13.14 -6.04
C ASN A 26 10.33 -11.92 -6.88
N GLU A 27 9.36 -11.08 -7.27
CA GLU A 27 9.60 -9.79 -7.92
C GLU A 27 9.82 -8.71 -6.86
N ALA A 28 10.91 -7.97 -6.97
CA ALA A 28 11.32 -6.95 -6.03
C ALA A 28 11.05 -5.54 -6.57
N TYR A 29 10.42 -4.69 -5.76
CA TYR A 29 10.07 -3.32 -6.07
C TYR A 29 10.69 -2.39 -5.03
N ARG A 30 11.57 -1.48 -5.46
CA ARG A 30 12.02 -0.38 -4.59
C ARG A 30 10.86 0.59 -4.40
N VAL A 31 10.56 0.91 -3.15
CA VAL A 31 9.46 1.78 -2.76
C VAL A 31 9.93 2.84 -1.77
N ASP A 32 9.18 3.93 -1.66
CA ASP A 32 9.36 4.93 -0.61
C ASP A 32 8.55 4.57 0.65
N GLU A 33 8.73 5.37 1.70
CA GLU A 33 8.09 5.17 3.01
C GLU A 33 6.56 5.26 2.93
N VAL A 34 6.01 6.12 2.06
CA VAL A 34 4.57 6.31 1.90
C VAL A 34 3.96 5.05 1.27
N VAL A 35 4.58 4.51 0.21
CA VAL A 35 4.12 3.27 -0.42
C VAL A 35 4.23 2.07 0.53
N ALA A 36 5.34 1.97 1.27
CA ALA A 36 5.52 0.90 2.26
C ALA A 36 4.48 0.97 3.39
N TYR A 37 4.17 2.19 3.87
CA TYR A 37 3.12 2.41 4.87
C TYR A 37 1.74 2.01 4.35
N ILE A 38 1.36 2.48 3.15
CA ILE A 38 0.06 2.18 2.54
C ILE A 38 -0.10 0.66 2.36
N TRP A 39 0.92 0.00 1.83
CA TRP A 39 0.95 -1.47 1.72
C TRP A 39 0.78 -2.15 3.09
N SER A 40 1.42 -1.64 4.14
CA SER A 40 1.31 -2.18 5.50
C SER A 40 -0.10 -2.08 6.08
N ILE A 41 -0.83 -1.01 5.78
CA ILE A 41 -2.16 -0.78 6.34
C ILE A 41 -3.30 -1.41 5.52
N CYS A 42 -3.02 -1.89 4.30
CA CYS A 42 -4.01 -2.60 3.49
C CYS A 42 -4.51 -3.90 4.13
N ASP A 43 -3.78 -4.53 5.05
CA ASP A 43 -4.15 -5.87 5.52
C ASP A 43 -5.42 -5.87 6.40
N GLY A 44 -6.49 -6.47 5.88
CA GLY A 44 -7.77 -6.63 6.57
C GLY A 44 -8.70 -5.41 6.51
N LYS A 45 -8.30 -4.35 5.79
CA LYS A 45 -9.07 -3.09 5.63
C LYS A 45 -9.76 -2.99 4.27
N THR A 46 -10.89 -2.32 4.24
CA THR A 46 -11.51 -1.85 2.99
C THR A 46 -10.72 -0.67 2.41
N ILE A 47 -10.94 -0.38 1.13
CA ILE A 47 -10.34 0.81 0.49
C ILE A 47 -10.73 2.08 1.24
N GLU A 48 -11.98 2.20 1.70
CA GLU A 48 -12.45 3.37 2.43
C GLU A 48 -11.72 3.54 3.77
N GLU A 49 -11.49 2.46 4.51
CA GLU A 49 -10.71 2.51 5.75
C GLU A 49 -9.26 2.91 5.51
N VAL A 50 -8.62 2.42 4.45
CA VAL A 50 -7.26 2.82 4.06
C VAL A 50 -7.23 4.31 3.69
N VAL A 51 -8.24 4.78 2.94
CA VAL A 51 -8.36 6.19 2.56
C VAL A 51 -8.55 7.09 3.77
N THR A 52 -9.46 6.73 4.68
CA THR A 52 -9.69 7.49 5.90
C THR A 52 -8.44 7.53 6.76
N GLU A 53 -7.80 6.39 7.03
CA GLU A 53 -6.61 6.36 7.87
C GLU A 53 -5.45 7.16 7.29
N PHE A 54 -5.21 7.08 5.97
CA PHE A 54 -4.15 7.85 5.33
C PHE A 54 -4.45 9.36 5.31
N ALA A 55 -5.72 9.74 5.14
CA ALA A 55 -6.17 11.13 5.17
C ALA A 55 -5.97 11.75 6.56
N ASP A 56 -6.37 11.02 7.61
CA ASP A 56 -6.15 11.41 9.02
C ASP A 56 -4.65 11.56 9.34
N LEU A 57 -3.81 10.60 8.91
CA LEU A 57 -2.36 10.66 9.13
C LEU A 57 -1.70 11.84 8.41
N SER A 58 -2.16 12.13 7.18
CA SER A 58 -1.56 13.16 6.33
C SER A 58 -2.17 14.55 6.54
N GLU A 59 -3.10 14.69 7.48
CA GLU A 59 -3.87 15.92 7.73
C GLU A 59 -4.48 16.51 6.43
N THR A 60 -4.89 15.62 5.51
CA THR A 60 -5.35 15.98 4.16
C THR A 60 -6.78 15.51 3.96
N SER A 61 -7.57 16.23 3.18
CA SER A 61 -8.96 15.89 2.92
C SER A 61 -9.09 14.58 2.14
N ILE A 62 -10.05 13.72 2.52
CA ILE A 62 -10.35 12.47 1.81
C ILE A 62 -10.50 12.69 0.30
N ASP A 63 -11.20 13.75 -0.11
CA ASP A 63 -11.41 14.08 -1.52
C ASP A 63 -10.11 14.31 -2.31
N GLU A 64 -9.09 14.85 -1.66
CA GLU A 64 -7.78 15.10 -2.29
C GLU A 64 -6.94 13.83 -2.39
N ILE A 65 -7.02 12.94 -1.39
CA ILE A 65 -6.20 11.72 -1.38
C ILE A 65 -6.83 10.56 -2.13
N LYS A 66 -8.16 10.54 -2.28
CA LYS A 66 -8.88 9.31 -2.68
C LYS A 66 -8.44 8.81 -4.04
N ALA A 67 -8.34 9.72 -5.01
CA ALA A 67 -7.90 9.38 -6.36
C ALA A 67 -6.45 8.87 -6.42
N PRO A 68 -5.43 9.58 -5.87
CA PRO A 68 -4.06 9.09 -5.90
C PRO A 68 -3.87 7.79 -5.10
N LEU A 69 -4.60 7.61 -3.99
CA LEU A 69 -4.51 6.39 -3.20
C LEU A 69 -5.12 5.18 -3.92
N LEU A 70 -6.25 5.37 -4.61
CA LEU A 70 -6.85 4.34 -5.46
C LEU A 70 -5.90 3.90 -6.58
N ASP A 71 -5.23 4.85 -7.24
CA ASP A 71 -4.23 4.54 -8.27
C ASP A 71 -3.08 3.71 -7.70
N LEU A 72 -2.55 4.10 -6.53
CA LEU A 72 -1.49 3.36 -5.86
C LEU A 72 -1.92 1.95 -5.44
N ILE A 73 -3.11 1.78 -4.86
CA ILE A 73 -3.65 0.46 -4.52
C ILE A 73 -3.78 -0.41 -5.78
N ASN A 74 -4.23 0.16 -6.90
CA ASN A 74 -4.31 -0.58 -8.17
C ASN A 74 -2.92 -1.00 -8.69
N ARG A 75 -1.90 -0.16 -8.50
CA ARG A 75 -0.51 -0.51 -8.83
C ARG A 75 0.02 -1.63 -7.94
N LEU A 76 -0.28 -1.60 -6.63
CA LEU A 76 0.06 -2.69 -5.71
C LEU A 76 -0.64 -4.00 -6.09
N LYS A 77 -1.91 -3.94 -6.51
CA LYS A 77 -2.65 -5.10 -7.04
C LYS A 77 -2.01 -5.66 -8.31
N SER A 78 -1.63 -4.78 -9.23
CA SER A 78 -0.95 -5.17 -10.48
C SER A 78 0.42 -5.80 -10.22
N ALA A 79 1.08 -5.42 -9.13
CA ALA A 79 2.35 -6.00 -8.66
C ALA A 79 2.17 -7.25 -7.78
N SER A 80 0.95 -7.77 -7.60
CA SER A 80 0.65 -8.90 -6.70
C SER A 80 1.11 -8.68 -5.24
N LEU A 81 1.10 -7.42 -4.80
CA LEU A 81 1.44 -7.00 -3.43
C LEU A 81 0.20 -6.77 -2.55
N VAL A 82 -0.98 -6.67 -3.17
CA VAL A 82 -2.29 -6.56 -2.50
C VAL A 82 -3.32 -7.34 -3.31
N GLU A 83 -4.29 -7.98 -2.65
CA GLU A 83 -5.47 -8.61 -3.25
C GLU A 83 -6.76 -7.97 -2.71
#